data_AF-A0A507CDZ6-F1
#
_entry.id   AF-A0A507CDZ6-F1
#
_cell.length_a   1.000
_cell.length_b   1.000
_cell.length_c   1.000
_cell.angle_alpha   90.00
_cell.angle_beta   90.00
_cell.angle_gamma   90.00
#
_symmetry.space_group_name_H-M   'P 1'
#
loop_
_entity.id
_entity.type
_entity.pdbx_description
1 polymer ?
#
loop_
_entity_poly.entity_id
_entity_poly.type
_entity_poly.pdbx_seq_one_letter_code
_entity_poly.pdbx_strand_id
1 'polypeptide(L)'
;MTSHLEFDWYISPADRFLYEGEFTKYAVDNLVPMSSMETVFTASRLSQQDFVQANFIDIQNTSSLNKEQYVAFSHVLNMRRKGKTYPLLPQSLREKFLADESTKTLGRGAARDDDPILKDLESDIQTASSSLSQLQAEKQKEVDRLATLKNTKEELEGLLEYKRRQLEGMKDEIVRLRSASPSGGNPQVAGLMNKLSQDRQTLVSRREEIQRTLDSL
;
A
#
# COMPACT_ATOMS: atom_id res chain seq x y z
N MET A 1 -40.95 -11.99 -35.39
CA MET A 1 -40.22 -11.72 -34.13
C MET A 1 -39.27 -10.57 -34.39
N THR A 2 -39.68 -9.35 -34.07
CA THR A 2 -38.84 -8.16 -34.21
C THR A 2 -37.79 -8.20 -33.11
N SER A 3 -36.56 -8.50 -33.47
CA SER A 3 -35.41 -8.34 -32.59
C SER A 3 -35.34 -6.87 -32.17
N HIS A 4 -35.83 -6.56 -30.96
CA HIS A 4 -35.49 -5.31 -30.33
C HIS A 4 -33.96 -5.29 -30.25
N LEU A 5 -33.33 -4.43 -31.05
CA LEU A 5 -31.92 -4.09 -30.89
C LEU A 5 -31.83 -3.49 -29.48
N GLU A 6 -31.49 -4.34 -28.52
CA GLU A 6 -31.25 -3.99 -27.14
C GLU A 6 -30.21 -2.87 -27.12
N PHE A 7 -30.52 -1.78 -26.43
CA PHE A 7 -29.61 -0.66 -26.34
C PHE A 7 -28.35 -1.10 -25.59
N ASP A 8 -27.19 -0.86 -26.19
CA ASP A 8 -25.92 -1.23 -25.58
C ASP A 8 -25.53 -0.22 -24.50
N TRP A 9 -25.68 -0.62 -23.24
CA TRP A 9 -25.27 0.17 -22.08
C TRP A 9 -23.78 0.07 -21.77
N TYR A 10 -23.04 -0.76 -22.51
CA TYR A 10 -21.59 -0.78 -22.40
C TYR A 10 -21.01 0.53 -22.93
N ILE A 11 -20.19 1.16 -22.08
CA ILE A 11 -19.42 2.35 -22.43
C ILE A 11 -17.96 1.93 -22.44
N SER A 12 -17.30 2.08 -23.59
CA SER A 12 -15.88 1.74 -23.69
C SER A 12 -15.05 2.57 -22.69
N PRO A 13 -13.93 2.06 -22.16
CA PRO A 13 -13.09 2.83 -21.23
C PRO A 13 -12.64 4.17 -21.81
N ALA A 14 -12.39 4.22 -23.12
CA ALA A 14 -12.04 5.45 -23.82
C ALA A 14 -13.20 6.47 -23.84
N ASP A 15 -14.40 6.04 -24.22
CA ASP A 15 -15.59 6.91 -24.23
C ASP A 15 -15.93 7.38 -22.82
N ARG A 16 -15.82 6.49 -21.83
CA ARG A 16 -16.05 6.83 -20.43
C ARG A 16 -15.09 7.92 -19.97
N PHE A 17 -13.79 7.77 -20.24
CA PHE A 17 -12.79 8.78 -19.90
C PHE A 17 -13.09 10.14 -20.56
N LEU A 18 -13.53 10.14 -21.82
CA LEU A 18 -13.94 11.36 -22.52
C LEU A 18 -15.14 12.03 -21.82
N TYR A 19 -16.19 11.29 -21.52
CA TYR A 19 -17.39 11.83 -20.85
C TYR A 19 -17.09 12.32 -19.43
N GLU A 20 -16.25 11.60 -18.68
CA GLU A 20 -15.80 12.04 -17.36
C GLU A 20 -14.95 13.33 -17.44
N GLY A 21 -14.11 13.46 -18.47
CA GLY A 21 -13.36 14.69 -18.73
C GLY A 21 -14.26 15.87 -19.12
N GLU A 22 -15.37 15.63 -19.83
CA GLU A 22 -16.38 16.66 -20.11
C GLU A 22 -17.17 17.05 -18.86
N PHE A 23 -17.52 16.08 -18.01
CA PHE A 23 -18.18 16.32 -16.73
C PHE A 23 -17.41 17.36 -15.89
N THR A 24 -16.09 17.21 -15.74
CA THR A 24 -15.26 18.14 -14.96
C THR A 24 -15.30 19.58 -15.48
N LYS A 25 -15.59 19.79 -16.78
CA LYS A 25 -15.69 21.15 -17.36
C LYS A 25 -16.97 21.88 -16.95
N TYR A 26 -18.05 21.14 -16.70
CA TYR A 26 -19.38 21.70 -16.43
C TYR A 26 -19.84 21.47 -14.99
N ALA A 27 -19.10 20.67 -14.21
CA ALA A 27 -19.47 20.32 -12.86
C ALA A 27 -19.29 21.52 -11.90
N VAL A 28 -20.34 21.78 -11.14
CA VAL A 28 -20.37 22.67 -9.97
C VAL A 28 -20.76 21.79 -8.78
N ASP A 29 -19.92 21.72 -7.75
CA ASP A 29 -20.14 20.86 -6.57
C ASP A 29 -20.39 19.36 -6.92
N ASN A 30 -19.66 18.82 -7.90
CA ASN A 30 -19.82 17.44 -8.40
C ASN A 30 -21.21 17.13 -8.98
N LEU A 31 -21.92 18.17 -9.44
CA LEU A 31 -23.18 18.05 -10.17
C LEU A 31 -23.08 18.92 -11.42
N VAL A 32 -23.66 18.46 -12.52
CA VAL A 32 -23.79 19.28 -13.74
C VAL A 32 -25.23 19.78 -13.82
N PRO A 33 -25.47 21.08 -13.65
CA PRO A 33 -26.80 21.65 -13.85
C PRO A 33 -27.27 21.46 -15.29
N MET A 34 -28.54 21.13 -15.50
CA MET A 34 -29.10 20.94 -16.84
C MET A 34 -28.97 22.18 -17.73
N SER A 35 -28.97 23.38 -17.13
CA SER A 35 -28.73 24.66 -17.84
C SER A 35 -27.34 24.72 -18.50
N SER A 36 -26.32 24.13 -17.89
CA SER A 36 -24.96 24.10 -18.44
C SER A 36 -24.84 23.15 -19.63
N MET A 37 -25.76 22.18 -19.73
CA MET A 37 -25.77 21.16 -20.79
C MET A 37 -26.37 21.66 -22.10
N GLU A 38 -27.07 22.80 -22.10
CA GLU A 38 -27.62 23.40 -23.32
C GLU A 38 -26.52 23.74 -24.35
N THR A 39 -25.33 24.14 -23.85
CA THR A 39 -24.15 24.38 -24.70
C THR A 39 -23.65 23.10 -25.36
N VAL A 40 -23.56 22.00 -24.58
CA VAL A 40 -23.18 20.67 -25.08
C VAL A 40 -24.20 20.17 -26.10
N PHE A 41 -25.47 20.43 -25.83
CA PHE A 41 -26.57 20.03 -26.70
C PHE A 41 -26.54 20.75 -28.04
N THR A 42 -26.31 22.06 -28.03
CA THR A 42 -26.14 22.87 -29.25
C THR A 42 -24.99 22.34 -30.12
N ALA A 43 -23.88 21.91 -29.50
CA ALA A 43 -22.77 21.29 -30.21
C ALA A 43 -23.10 19.89 -30.76
N SER A 44 -24.03 19.16 -30.13
CA SER A 44 -24.38 17.77 -30.49
C SER A 44 -25.26 17.64 -31.74
N ARG A 45 -25.80 18.75 -32.27
CA ARG A 45 -26.73 18.78 -33.43
C ARG A 45 -28.01 17.94 -33.24
N LEU A 46 -28.38 17.66 -31.99
CA LEU A 46 -29.64 17.00 -31.66
C LEU A 46 -30.76 18.04 -31.49
N SER A 47 -32.02 17.61 -31.58
CA SER A 47 -33.19 18.50 -31.50
C SER A 47 -33.57 18.78 -30.04
N GLN A 48 -34.13 19.94 -29.69
CA GLN A 48 -34.51 20.22 -28.29
C GLN A 48 -35.46 19.15 -27.70
N GLN A 49 -36.25 18.47 -28.54
CA GLN A 49 -37.07 17.32 -28.14
C GLN A 49 -36.22 16.14 -27.64
N ASP A 50 -35.08 15.86 -28.26
CA ASP A 50 -34.12 14.83 -27.85
C ASP A 50 -33.51 15.14 -26.47
N PHE A 51 -33.34 16.41 -26.12
CA PHE A 51 -32.87 16.83 -24.80
C PHE A 51 -33.91 16.51 -23.71
N VAL A 52 -35.17 16.90 -23.95
CA VAL A 52 -36.27 16.62 -23.01
C VAL A 52 -36.46 15.11 -22.85
N GLN A 53 -36.37 14.35 -23.94
CA GLN A 53 -36.47 12.89 -23.90
C GLN A 53 -35.33 12.25 -23.12
N ALA A 54 -34.11 12.79 -23.16
CA ALA A 54 -32.96 12.25 -22.42
C ALA A 54 -33.04 12.52 -20.89
N ASN A 55 -34.01 13.30 -20.41
CA ASN A 55 -34.17 13.64 -19.00
C ASN A 55 -34.52 12.43 -18.09
N PHE A 56 -34.86 11.26 -18.65
CA PHE A 56 -35.15 10.06 -17.85
C PHE A 56 -33.96 9.56 -17.00
N ILE A 57 -32.76 10.09 -17.27
CA ILE A 57 -31.53 9.76 -16.53
C ILE A 57 -31.46 10.53 -15.20
N ASP A 58 -32.13 11.68 -15.11
CA ASP A 58 -32.36 12.38 -13.85
C ASP A 58 -33.51 11.72 -13.08
N ILE A 59 -33.23 10.58 -12.45
CA ILE A 59 -34.22 9.79 -11.71
C ILE A 59 -34.89 10.62 -10.59
N GLN A 60 -34.14 11.56 -10.00
CA GLN A 60 -34.59 12.36 -8.86
C GLN A 60 -35.24 13.69 -9.28
N ASN A 61 -35.27 14.02 -10.58
CA ASN A 61 -35.76 15.30 -11.12
C ASN A 61 -35.14 16.52 -10.43
N THR A 62 -33.84 16.45 -10.11
CA THR A 62 -33.11 17.55 -9.45
C THR A 62 -32.71 18.66 -10.41
N SER A 63 -32.91 18.48 -11.72
CA SER A 63 -32.40 19.37 -12.77
C SER A 63 -30.88 19.47 -12.78
N SER A 64 -30.21 18.45 -12.24
CA SER A 64 -28.76 18.32 -12.19
C SER A 64 -28.35 16.85 -12.27
N LEU A 65 -27.20 16.57 -12.88
CA LEU A 65 -26.70 15.20 -13.05
C LEU A 65 -25.41 14.99 -12.26
N ASN A 66 -25.33 13.89 -11.51
CA ASN A 66 -24.06 13.43 -10.96
C ASN A 66 -23.15 12.82 -12.03
N LYS A 67 -21.94 12.41 -11.64
CA LYS A 67 -20.93 11.92 -12.59
C LYS A 67 -21.41 10.70 -13.37
N GLU A 68 -21.96 9.69 -12.69
CA GLU A 68 -22.45 8.48 -13.36
C GLU A 68 -23.65 8.76 -14.28
N GLN A 69 -24.58 9.62 -13.82
CA GLN A 69 -25.70 10.07 -14.63
C GLN A 69 -25.23 10.84 -15.88
N TYR A 70 -24.25 11.73 -15.75
CA TYR A 70 -23.71 12.49 -16.87
C TYR A 70 -23.02 11.60 -17.91
N VAL A 71 -22.25 10.61 -17.45
CA VAL A 71 -21.60 9.62 -18.34
C VAL A 71 -22.64 8.81 -19.10
N ALA A 72 -23.69 8.33 -18.43
CA ALA A 72 -24.78 7.62 -19.08
C ALA A 72 -25.57 8.52 -20.05
N PHE A 73 -25.80 9.77 -19.67
CA PHE A 73 -26.46 10.77 -20.52
C PHE A 73 -25.68 11.03 -21.80
N SER A 74 -24.38 11.23 -21.69
CA SER A 74 -23.49 11.46 -22.83
C SER A 74 -23.48 10.26 -23.77
N HIS A 75 -23.50 9.04 -23.23
CA HIS A 75 -23.61 7.82 -24.00
C HIS A 75 -24.94 7.69 -24.74
N VAL A 76 -26.06 7.98 -24.08
CA VAL A 76 -27.39 7.98 -24.71
C VAL A 76 -27.47 9.00 -25.84
N LEU A 77 -26.93 10.21 -25.66
CA LEU A 77 -26.86 11.20 -26.74
C LEU A 77 -25.97 10.75 -27.90
N ASN A 78 -24.85 10.09 -27.62
CA ASN A 78 -23.99 9.54 -28.67
C ASN A 78 -24.69 8.42 -29.46
N MET A 79 -25.41 7.52 -28.78
CA MET A 79 -26.23 6.50 -29.44
C MET A 79 -27.37 7.10 -30.25
N ARG A 80 -27.98 8.19 -29.75
CA ARG A 80 -29.02 8.92 -30.48
C ARG A 80 -28.50 9.54 -31.78
N ARG A 81 -27.28 10.12 -31.75
CA ARG A 81 -26.58 10.61 -32.96
C ARG A 81 -26.33 9.51 -34.00
N LYS A 82 -26.16 8.26 -33.55
CA LYS A 82 -26.03 7.07 -34.41
C LYS A 82 -27.39 6.51 -34.87
N GLY A 83 -28.50 7.20 -34.61
CA GLY A 83 -29.85 6.82 -35.06
C GLY A 83 -30.55 5.80 -34.17
N LYS A 84 -30.02 5.48 -32.99
CA LYS A 84 -30.69 4.58 -32.02
C LYS A 84 -31.81 5.31 -31.28
N THR A 85 -32.86 4.56 -30.91
CA THR A 85 -33.97 5.07 -30.10
C THR A 85 -33.58 5.17 -28.62
N TYR A 86 -34.30 5.98 -27.87
CA TYR A 86 -34.12 6.07 -26.42
C TYR A 86 -34.48 4.75 -25.73
N PRO A 87 -33.59 4.23 -24.86
CA PRO A 87 -33.86 3.02 -24.09
C PRO A 87 -34.66 3.29 -22.83
N LEU A 88 -35.19 2.21 -22.25
CA LEU A 88 -35.56 2.20 -20.84
C LEU A 88 -34.29 2.04 -19.99
N LEU A 89 -34.21 2.78 -18.90
CA LEU A 89 -33.09 2.70 -17.97
C LEU A 89 -33.09 1.35 -17.23
N PRO A 90 -32.01 0.56 -17.28
CA PRO A 90 -31.86 -0.69 -16.53
C PRO A 90 -31.89 -0.47 -15.02
N GLN A 91 -32.42 -1.46 -14.30
CA GLN A 91 -32.50 -1.43 -12.84
C GLN A 91 -31.13 -1.27 -12.17
N SER A 92 -30.11 -1.96 -12.67
CA SER A 92 -28.74 -1.88 -12.15
C SER A 92 -28.13 -0.49 -12.26
N LEU A 93 -28.45 0.27 -13.31
CA LEU A 93 -28.02 1.66 -13.45
C LEU A 93 -28.81 2.60 -12.54
N ARG A 94 -30.12 2.35 -12.35
CA ARG A 94 -30.93 3.11 -11.39
C ARG A 94 -30.36 3.01 -9.98
N GLU A 95 -30.03 1.81 -9.54
CA GLU A 95 -29.44 1.57 -8.21
C GLU A 95 -28.09 2.29 -8.05
N LYS A 96 -27.23 2.26 -9.09
CA LYS A 96 -25.96 2.99 -9.10
C LYS A 96 -26.14 4.49 -8.97
N PHE A 97 -27.08 5.08 -9.71
CA PHE A 97 -27.33 6.53 -9.66
C PHE A 97 -27.83 6.98 -8.27
N LEU A 98 -28.61 6.14 -7.59
CA LEU A 98 -29.09 6.41 -6.23
C LEU A 98 -27.99 6.23 -5.16
N ALA A 99 -27.12 5.23 -5.33
CA ALA A 99 -26.03 4.94 -4.39
C ALA A 99 -24.99 6.07 -4.34
N ASP A 100 -24.62 6.65 -5.48
CA ASP A 100 -23.66 7.77 -5.57
C ASP A 100 -24.15 8.99 -4.76
N GLU A 101 -25.45 9.29 -4.78
CA GLU A 101 -26.04 10.37 -3.97
C GLU A 101 -26.17 10.01 -2.48
N SER A 102 -26.44 8.75 -2.13
CA SER A 102 -26.54 8.31 -0.73
C SER A 102 -25.23 8.48 0.05
N THR A 103 -24.08 8.51 -0.63
CA THR A 103 -22.79 8.82 0.02
C THR A 103 -22.62 10.31 0.35
N LYS A 104 -23.33 11.20 -0.36
CA LYS A 104 -23.29 12.66 -0.11
C LYS A 104 -24.16 13.07 1.08
N THR A 105 -25.30 12.41 1.31
CA THR A 105 -26.18 12.72 2.46
C THR A 105 -25.58 12.34 3.80
N LEU A 106 -24.60 11.42 3.84
CA LEU A 106 -23.82 11.11 5.04
C LEU A 106 -22.91 12.27 5.48
N GLY A 107 -22.66 13.27 4.62
CA GLY A 107 -21.78 14.40 4.92
C GLY A 107 -22.46 15.75 5.17
N ARG A 108 -23.79 15.88 4.99
CA ARG A 108 -24.45 17.20 5.01
C ARG A 108 -25.66 17.33 5.93
N GLY A 109 -26.03 16.29 6.67
CA GLY A 109 -27.31 16.27 7.40
C GLY A 109 -27.29 15.57 8.75
N ALA A 110 -26.24 15.72 9.57
CA ALA A 110 -26.30 15.54 11.04
C ALA A 110 -24.93 15.83 11.68
N ALA A 111 -24.46 17.08 11.63
CA ALA A 111 -23.55 17.55 12.69
C ALA A 111 -24.41 17.83 13.93
N ARG A 112 -24.88 16.76 14.59
CA ARG A 112 -25.14 16.82 16.03
C ARG A 112 -23.82 16.39 16.65
N ASP A 113 -23.05 17.35 17.16
CA ASP A 113 -21.81 17.13 17.95
C ASP A 113 -22.04 16.30 19.24
N ASP A 114 -23.22 15.72 19.41
CA ASP A 114 -23.67 14.97 20.58
C ASP A 114 -24.20 13.56 20.22
N ASP A 115 -23.86 13.00 19.06
CA ASP A 115 -24.12 11.58 18.83
C ASP A 115 -23.09 10.74 19.65
N PRO A 116 -23.55 9.98 20.68
CA PRO A 116 -22.66 9.28 21.60
C PRO A 116 -21.83 8.20 20.90
N ILE A 117 -22.35 7.64 19.80
CA ILE A 117 -21.67 6.63 18.98
C ILE A 117 -20.46 7.22 18.25
N LEU A 118 -20.54 8.48 17.80
CA LEU A 118 -19.46 9.17 17.11
C LEU A 118 -18.31 9.52 18.08
N LYS A 119 -18.64 9.95 19.31
CA LYS A 119 -17.64 10.22 20.37
C LYS A 119 -16.91 8.95 20.82
N ASP A 120 -17.63 7.84 20.93
CA ASP A 120 -17.03 6.54 21.28
C ASP A 120 -16.06 6.07 20.19
N LEU A 121 -16.47 6.18 18.92
CA LEU A 121 -15.61 5.83 17.79
C LEU A 121 -14.39 6.75 17.67
N GLU A 122 -14.51 8.04 17.98
CA GLU A 122 -13.38 8.98 18.00
C GLU A 122 -12.38 8.65 19.12
N SER A 123 -12.88 8.26 20.30
CA SER A 123 -12.06 7.76 21.41
C SER A 123 -11.31 6.48 21.04
N ASP A 124 -11.98 5.56 20.35
CA ASP A 124 -11.36 4.31 19.87
C ASP A 124 -10.28 4.59 18.82
N ILE A 125 -10.53 5.50 17.87
CA ILE A 125 -9.55 5.93 16.87
C ILE A 125 -8.33 6.56 17.54
N GLN A 126 -8.54 7.40 18.55
CA GLN A 126 -7.46 8.05 19.30
C GLN A 126 -6.61 7.03 20.07
N THR A 127 -7.27 6.04 20.68
CA THR A 127 -6.61 4.94 21.38
C THR A 127 -5.80 4.09 20.41
N ALA A 128 -6.40 3.70 19.29
CA ALA A 128 -5.73 2.93 18.24
C ALA A 128 -4.51 3.67 17.66
N SER A 129 -4.63 4.98 17.45
CA SER A 129 -3.54 5.83 16.95
C SER A 129 -2.37 5.91 17.94
N SER A 130 -2.70 5.97 19.23
CA SER A 130 -1.69 5.97 20.31
C SER A 130 -0.96 4.63 20.38
N SER A 131 -1.68 3.51 20.30
CA SER A 131 -1.09 2.16 20.25
C SER A 131 -0.22 1.96 19.00
N LEU A 132 -0.66 2.46 17.84
CA LEU A 132 0.12 2.37 16.61
C LEU A 132 1.42 3.17 16.71
N SER A 133 1.37 4.36 17.33
CA SER A 133 2.57 5.17 17.59
C SER A 133 3.55 4.45 18.54
N GLN A 134 3.05 3.79 19.57
CA GLN A 134 3.87 2.97 20.48
C GLN A 134 4.52 1.79 19.75
N LEU A 135 3.76 1.05 18.96
CA LEU A 135 4.29 -0.07 18.17
C LEU A 135 5.33 0.37 17.14
N GLN A 136 5.16 1.55 16.54
CA GLN A 136 6.17 2.13 15.65
C GLN A 136 7.47 2.48 16.40
N ALA A 137 7.37 3.03 17.61
CA ALA A 137 8.53 3.33 18.44
C ALA A 137 9.25 2.04 18.89
N GLU A 138 8.51 1.00 19.26
CA GLU A 138 9.06 -0.30 19.62
C GLU A 138 9.74 -0.98 18.44
N LYS A 139 9.10 -0.97 17.26
CA LYS A 139 9.69 -1.45 16.01
C LYS A 139 11.01 -0.75 15.72
N GLN A 140 11.10 0.57 15.92
CA GLN A 140 12.33 1.32 15.69
C GLN A 140 13.45 0.88 16.65
N LYS A 141 13.14 0.68 17.94
CA LYS A 141 14.11 0.16 18.92
C LYS A 141 14.63 -1.22 18.51
N GLU A 142 13.76 -2.10 18.02
CA GLU A 142 14.17 -3.43 17.56
C GLU A 142 15.02 -3.38 16.29
N VAL A 143 14.77 -2.43 15.38
CA VAL A 143 15.63 -2.19 14.22
C VAL A 143 17.03 -1.76 14.66
N ASP A 144 17.12 -0.83 15.62
CA ASP A 144 18.41 -0.34 16.15
C ASP A 144 19.16 -1.46 16.90
N ARG A 145 18.42 -2.29 17.67
CA ARG A 145 18.94 -3.50 18.32
C ARG A 145 19.50 -4.50 17.31
N LEU A 146 18.77 -4.76 16.23
CA LEU A 146 19.22 -5.66 15.16
C LEU A 146 20.47 -5.13 14.46
N ALA A 147 20.56 -3.82 14.22
CA ALA A 147 21.75 -3.21 13.63
C ALA A 147 22.99 -3.41 14.53
N THR A 148 22.81 -3.21 15.84
CA THR A 148 23.88 -3.44 16.83
C THR A 148 24.34 -4.90 16.83
N LEU A 149 23.39 -5.86 16.82
CA LEU A 149 23.71 -7.29 16.77
C LEU A 149 24.41 -7.72 15.48
N LYS A 150 24.11 -7.08 14.35
CA LYS A 150 24.82 -7.34 13.08
C LYS A 150 26.27 -6.89 13.16
N ASN A 151 26.52 -5.68 13.67
CA ASN A 151 27.87 -5.15 13.81
C ASN A 151 28.72 -6.02 14.76
N THR A 152 28.16 -6.39 15.92
CA THR A 152 28.88 -7.26 16.86
C THR A 152 29.17 -8.64 16.27
N LYS A 153 28.25 -9.19 15.48
CA LYS A 153 28.48 -10.44 14.75
C LYS A 153 29.64 -10.32 13.77
N GLU A 154 29.68 -9.25 12.96
CA GLU A 154 30.75 -9.02 11.99
C GLU A 154 32.12 -8.87 12.67
N GLU A 155 32.20 -8.14 13.79
CA GLU A 155 33.42 -8.01 14.59
C GLU A 155 33.91 -9.36 15.12
N LEU A 156 33.00 -10.19 15.63
CA LEU A 156 33.32 -11.53 16.13
C LEU A 156 33.77 -12.47 15.01
N GLU A 157 33.14 -12.42 13.84
CA GLU A 157 33.56 -13.19 12.66
C GLU A 157 34.97 -12.78 12.21
N GLY A 158 35.28 -11.49 12.21
CA GLY A 158 36.61 -10.97 11.90
C GLY A 158 37.68 -11.44 12.90
N LEU A 159 37.39 -11.40 14.20
CA LEU A 159 38.28 -11.92 15.24
C LEU A 159 38.51 -13.43 15.13
N LEU A 160 37.46 -14.18 14.82
CA LEU A 160 37.52 -15.62 14.65
C LEU A 160 38.40 -15.99 13.45
N GLU A 161 38.25 -15.29 12.33
CA GLU A 161 39.10 -15.46 11.15
C GLU A 161 40.56 -15.11 11.43
N TYR A 162 40.82 -14.00 12.13
CA TYR A 162 42.17 -13.64 12.58
C TYR A 162 42.81 -14.74 13.43
N LYS A 163 42.07 -15.28 14.41
CA LYS A 163 42.55 -16.35 15.29
C LYS A 163 42.76 -17.66 14.55
N ARG A 164 41.90 -18.01 13.59
CA ARG A 164 42.11 -19.18 12.71
C ARG A 164 43.43 -19.08 11.96
N ARG A 165 43.73 -17.93 11.35
CA ARG A 165 45.00 -17.71 10.64
C ARG A 165 46.21 -17.80 11.56
N GLN A 166 46.14 -17.24 12.77
CA GLN A 166 47.22 -17.39 13.75
C GLN A 166 47.45 -18.83 14.16
N LEU A 167 46.37 -19.59 14.43
CA LEU A 167 46.48 -21.01 14.78
C LEU A 167 47.11 -21.81 13.64
N GLU A 168 46.74 -21.53 12.39
CA GLU A 168 47.31 -22.22 11.23
C GLU A 168 48.80 -21.91 11.07
N GLY A 169 49.20 -20.64 11.21
CA GLY A 169 50.62 -20.27 11.20
C GLY A 169 51.43 -20.94 12.33
N MET A 170 50.86 -21.01 13.54
CA MET A 170 51.49 -21.71 14.66
C MET A 170 51.60 -23.23 14.43
N LYS A 171 50.58 -23.85 13.82
CA LYS A 171 50.64 -25.28 13.45
C LYS A 171 51.72 -25.53 12.42
N ASP A 172 51.79 -24.73 11.37
CA ASP A 172 52.83 -24.84 10.33
C ASP A 172 54.23 -24.71 10.93
N GLU A 173 54.40 -23.79 11.88
CA GLU A 173 55.66 -23.61 12.60
C GLU A 173 55.99 -24.80 13.51
N ILE A 174 55.01 -25.38 14.21
CA ILE A 174 55.20 -26.63 14.97
C ILE A 174 55.60 -27.79 14.04
N VAL A 175 54.98 -27.92 12.87
CA VAL A 175 55.31 -28.96 11.88
C VAL A 175 56.73 -28.77 11.35
N ARG A 176 57.13 -27.53 11.05
CA ARG A 176 58.50 -27.18 10.66
C ARG A 176 59.52 -27.49 11.76
N LEU A 177 59.26 -27.08 12.99
CA LEU A 177 60.16 -27.32 14.12
C LEU A 177 60.29 -28.81 14.46
N ARG A 178 59.21 -29.59 14.32
CA ARG A 178 59.22 -31.04 14.54
C ARG A 178 59.94 -31.80 13.42
N SER A 179 59.83 -31.34 12.16
CA SER A 179 60.57 -31.93 11.03
C SER A 179 62.07 -31.59 11.05
N ALA A 180 62.44 -30.42 11.59
CA ALA A 180 63.83 -30.00 11.75
C ALA A 180 64.57 -30.73 12.89
N SER A 181 63.87 -31.31 13.87
CA SER A 181 64.49 -32.09 14.96
C SER A 181 63.60 -33.28 15.38
N PRO A 182 63.79 -34.47 14.78
CA PRO A 182 62.95 -35.66 15.03
C PRO A 182 63.22 -36.34 16.38
N SER A 183 64.34 -36.00 17.03
CA SER A 183 64.86 -36.66 18.23
C SER A 183 65.04 -35.62 19.35
N GLY A 184 64.10 -35.57 20.29
CA GLY A 184 64.22 -34.79 21.54
C GLY A 184 63.32 -33.56 21.56
N GLY A 185 62.46 -33.49 22.58
CA GLY A 185 61.44 -32.44 22.75
C GLY A 185 62.02 -31.04 22.69
N ASN A 186 61.67 -30.31 21.63
CA ASN A 186 62.07 -28.92 21.46
C ASN A 186 61.28 -28.06 22.48
N PRO A 187 61.94 -27.39 23.45
CA PRO A 187 61.25 -26.56 24.46
C PRO A 187 60.41 -25.43 23.85
N GLN A 188 60.72 -24.99 22.62
CA GLN A 188 59.88 -24.04 21.89
C GLN A 188 58.52 -24.62 21.51
N VAL A 189 58.45 -25.91 21.16
CA VAL A 189 57.18 -26.58 20.83
C VAL A 189 56.31 -26.73 22.07
N ALA A 190 56.90 -27.05 23.22
CA ALA A 190 56.19 -27.08 24.50
C ALA A 190 55.63 -25.69 24.88
N GLY A 191 56.40 -24.62 24.65
CA GLY A 191 55.95 -23.25 24.86
C GLY A 191 54.78 -22.84 23.95
N LEU A 192 54.84 -23.21 22.67
CA LEU A 192 53.76 -22.94 21.70
C LEU A 192 52.48 -23.72 22.04
N MET A 193 52.59 -24.98 22.47
CA MET A 193 51.44 -25.79 22.89
C MET A 193 50.76 -25.23 24.15
N ASN A 194 51.55 -24.75 25.11
CA ASN A 194 51.01 -24.11 26.32
C ASN A 194 50.28 -22.80 25.97
N LYS A 195 50.86 -21.98 25.08
CA LYS A 195 50.22 -20.77 24.55
C LYS A 195 48.91 -21.09 23.81
N LEU A 196 48.89 -22.14 22.99
CA LEU A 196 47.68 -22.59 22.28
C LEU A 196 46.56 -23.02 23.24
N SER A 197 46.93 -23.72 24.32
CA SER A 197 45.99 -24.13 25.37
C SER A 197 45.42 -22.92 26.13
N GLN A 198 46.26 -21.92 26.41
CA GLN A 198 45.84 -20.70 27.07
C GLN A 198 44.89 -19.88 26.18
N ASP A 199 45.24 -19.69 24.91
CA ASP A 199 44.39 -19.01 23.92
C ASP A 199 43.03 -19.71 23.77
N ARG A 200 43.02 -21.05 23.75
CA ARG A 200 41.78 -21.83 23.73
C ARG A 200 40.90 -21.56 24.95
N GLN A 201 41.48 -21.52 26.14
CA GLN A 201 40.74 -21.24 27.38
C GLN A 201 40.14 -19.83 27.36
N THR A 202 40.90 -18.82 26.91
CA THR A 202 40.43 -17.44 26.78
C THR A 202 39.25 -17.32 25.80
N LEU A 203 39.29 -18.03 24.68
CA LEU A 203 38.20 -18.05 23.70
C LEU A 203 36.93 -18.69 24.27
N VAL A 204 37.05 -19.75 25.07
CA VAL A 204 35.90 -20.37 25.74
C VAL A 204 35.26 -19.40 26.74
N SER A 205 36.05 -18.73 27.57
CA SER A 205 35.53 -17.74 28.53
C SER A 205 34.86 -16.55 27.84
N ARG A 206 35.43 -16.05 26.73
CA ARG A 206 34.84 -14.93 25.98
C ARG A 206 33.52 -15.32 25.31
N ARG A 207 33.41 -16.57 24.83
CA ARG A 207 32.15 -17.12 24.29
C ARG A 207 31.06 -17.16 25.38
N GLU A 208 31.39 -17.62 26.58
CA GLU A 208 30.45 -17.65 27.71
C GLU A 208 29.99 -16.25 28.13
N GLU A 209 30.89 -15.25 28.10
CA GLU A 209 30.57 -13.85 28.38
C GLU A 209 29.60 -13.27 27.34
N ILE A 210 29.85 -13.51 26.05
CA ILE A 210 28.95 -13.08 24.97
C ILE A 210 27.57 -13.73 25.09
N GLN A 211 27.52 -15.02 25.41
CA GLN A 211 26.25 -15.74 25.63
C GLN A 211 25.46 -15.11 26.77
N ARG A 212 26.10 -14.77 27.90
CA ARG A 212 25.44 -14.09 29.02
C ARG A 212 24.92 -12.71 28.65
N THR A 213 25.67 -11.94 27.85
CA THR A 213 25.19 -10.63 27.40
C THR A 213 23.98 -10.74 26.48
N LEU A 214 23.93 -11.76 25.61
CA LEU A 214 22.78 -12.05 24.77
C LEU A 214 21.56 -12.49 25.58
N ASP A 215 21.76 -13.34 26.59
CA ASP A 215 20.67 -13.81 27.46
C ASP A 215 20.12 -12.71 28.40
N SER A 216 20.87 -11.61 28.59
CA SER A 216 20.47 -10.46 29.43
C SER A 216 19.77 -9.31 28.69
N LEU A 217 19.73 -9.36 27.36
CA LEU A 217 19.11 -8.36 26.48
C LEU A 217 17.71 -8.80 26.07
#